data_AF-A0A2G9MDG0-F1
#
_entry.id   AF-A0A2G9MDG0-F1
#
_cell.length_a   1.000
_cell.length_b   1.000
_cell.length_c   1.000
_cell.angle_alpha   90.00
_cell.angle_beta   90.00
_cell.angle_gamma   90.00
#
_symmetry.space_group_name_H-M   'P 1'
#
loop_
_entity.id
_entity.type
_entity.pdbx_description
1 polymer ?
#
loop_
_entity_poly.entity_id
_entity_poly.type
_entity_poly.pdbx_seq_one_letter_code
_entity_poly.pdbx_strand_id
1 'polypeptide(L)'
;MNLQEYQKLCAVTAKKFDNKEKEIFTWGLGIAGEAGDVASCIKKTFAHSNDVTHGIKENLGDTLWYAAMICNFFGWNLHDVLDENITKLKARYPEGFTHENAQRGGSWIDWTEKND
;
A
#
# COMPACT_ATOMS: atom_id res chain seq x y z
N MET A 1 -18.44 4.17 6.67
CA MET A 1 -17.11 4.78 6.76
C MET A 1 -16.60 4.99 5.35
N ASN A 2 -16.30 6.22 4.96
CA ASN A 2 -15.58 6.54 3.71
C ASN A 2 -14.05 6.55 3.96
N LEU A 3 -13.26 6.71 2.89
CA LEU A 3 -11.80 6.66 2.98
C LEU A 3 -11.19 7.78 3.84
N GLN A 4 -11.78 8.97 3.83
CA GLN A 4 -11.32 10.08 4.65
C GLN A 4 -11.62 9.84 6.14
N GLU A 5 -12.80 9.29 6.45
CA GLU A 5 -13.17 8.86 7.80
C GLU A 5 -12.24 7.75 8.29
N TYR A 6 -11.94 6.76 7.44
CA TYR A 6 -10.99 5.70 7.75
C TYR A 6 -9.60 6.24 8.06
N GLN A 7 -9.05 7.08 7.18
CA GLN A 7 -7.74 7.71 7.38
C GLN A 7 -7.66 8.49 8.71
N LYS A 8 -8.71 9.23 9.07
CA LYS A 8 -8.81 9.94 10.35
C LYS A 8 -8.84 8.98 11.54
N LEU A 9 -9.59 7.88 11.45
CA LEU A 9 -9.64 6.88 12.50
C LEU A 9 -8.29 6.17 12.69
N CYS A 10 -7.54 5.89 11.61
CA CYS A 10 -6.17 5.37 11.70
C CYS A 10 -5.27 6.29 12.53
N ALA A 11 -5.36 7.61 12.32
CA ALA A 11 -4.56 8.58 13.08
C ALA A 11 -4.88 8.56 14.59
N VAL A 12 -6.13 8.27 14.97
CA VAL A 12 -6.54 8.17 16.37
C VAL A 12 -5.94 6.94 17.05
N THR A 13 -5.80 5.83 16.33
CA THR A 13 -5.24 4.57 16.87
C THR A 13 -3.71 4.54 16.87
N ALA A 14 -3.07 5.45 16.13
CA ALA A 14 -1.63 5.45 15.94
C ALA A 14 -0.86 5.91 17.19
N LYS A 15 0.32 5.32 17.38
CA LYS A 15 1.33 5.86 18.29
C LYS A 15 1.74 7.26 17.83
N LYS A 16 1.94 8.17 18.79
CA LYS A 16 2.54 9.49 18.54
C LYS A 16 4.07 9.41 18.57
N PHE A 17 4.71 10.15 17.69
CA PHE A 17 6.17 10.24 17.58
C PHE A 17 6.61 11.68 17.76
N ASP A 18 7.67 11.86 18.55
CA ASP A 18 8.31 13.17 18.73
C ASP A 18 9.36 13.44 17.63
N ASN A 19 9.74 12.41 16.86
CA ASN A 19 10.72 12.49 15.78
C ASN A 19 10.07 12.01 14.47
N LYS A 20 10.07 12.89 13.45
CA LYS A 20 9.43 12.66 12.15
C LYS A 20 10.11 11.59 11.30
N GLU A 21 11.43 11.47 11.36
CA GLU A 21 12.17 10.41 10.63
C GLU A 21 11.79 9.03 11.17
N LYS A 22 11.77 8.88 12.50
CA LYS A 22 11.35 7.64 13.15
C LYS A 22 9.90 7.30 12.83
N GLU A 23 9.03 8.31 12.76
CA GLU A 23 7.63 8.15 12.37
C GLU A 23 7.52 7.53 10.96
N ILE A 24 8.11 8.18 9.95
CA ILE A 24 8.02 7.69 8.56
C ILE A 24 8.73 6.36 8.35
N PHE A 25 9.86 6.10 9.04
CA PHE A 25 10.51 4.79 9.01
C PHE A 25 9.62 3.71 9.60
N THR A 26 8.90 3.99 10.69
CA THR A 26 7.98 3.03 11.29
C THR A 26 6.84 2.68 10.34
N TRP A 27 6.24 3.69 9.69
CA TRP A 27 5.14 3.46 8.75
C TRP A 27 5.59 2.75 7.47
N GLY A 28 6.72 3.16 6.89
CA GLY A 28 7.26 2.55 5.67
C GLY A 28 7.73 1.11 5.89
N LEU A 29 8.47 0.84 6.96
CA LEU A 29 8.90 -0.54 7.28
C LEU A 29 7.73 -1.42 7.71
N GLY A 30 6.69 -0.84 8.32
CA GLY A 30 5.44 -1.53 8.62
C GLY A 30 4.83 -2.19 7.38
N ILE A 31 4.71 -1.44 6.27
CA ILE A 31 4.23 -1.99 4.99
C ILE A 31 5.05 -3.22 4.56
N ALA A 32 6.37 -3.16 4.67
CA ALA A 32 7.23 -4.28 4.28
C ALA A 32 7.02 -5.52 5.17
N GLY A 33 6.82 -5.31 6.48
CA GLY A 33 6.47 -6.38 7.42
C GLY A 33 5.17 -7.06 7.03
N GLU A 34 4.09 -6.29 6.90
CA GLU A 34 2.76 -6.80 6.57
C GLU A 34 2.72 -7.47 5.19
N ALA A 35 3.46 -6.94 4.20
CA ALA A 35 3.61 -7.57 2.90
C ALA A 35 4.25 -8.97 3.01
N GLY A 36 5.24 -9.14 3.90
CA GLY A 36 5.84 -10.43 4.20
C GLY A 36 4.85 -11.41 4.82
N ASP A 37 4.01 -10.95 5.74
CA ASP A 37 2.99 -11.77 6.39
C ASP A 37 1.84 -12.15 5.44
N VAL A 38 1.39 -11.23 4.58
CA VAL A 38 0.48 -11.53 3.47
C VAL A 38 1.07 -12.65 2.60
N ALA A 39 2.33 -12.53 2.19
CA ALA A 39 2.99 -13.55 1.38
C ALA A 39 3.10 -14.90 2.10
N SER A 40 3.42 -14.89 3.39
CA SER A 40 3.50 -16.08 4.25
C SER A 40 2.16 -16.79 4.37
N CYS A 41 1.07 -16.05 4.61
CA CYS A 41 -0.29 -16.60 4.71
C CYS A 41 -0.79 -17.15 3.37
N ILE A 42 -0.53 -16.46 2.25
CA ILE A 42 -0.83 -16.97 0.91
C ILE A 42 -0.08 -18.30 0.68
N LYS A 43 1.22 -18.36 0.96
CA LYS A 43 2.02 -19.59 0.81
C LYS A 43 1.45 -20.74 1.65
N LYS A 44 1.14 -20.51 2.92
CA LYS A 44 0.55 -21.53 3.80
C LYS A 44 -0.79 -22.06 3.26
N THR A 45 -1.64 -21.15 2.77
CA THR A 45 -2.97 -21.49 2.24
C THR A 45 -2.86 -22.30 0.96
N PHE A 46 -2.09 -21.84 -0.02
CA PHE A 46 -2.13 -22.39 -1.38
C PHE A 46 -1.01 -23.38 -1.71
N ALA A 47 0.10 -23.39 -0.96
CA ALA A 47 1.20 -24.32 -1.18
C ALA A 47 1.26 -25.45 -0.12
N HIS A 48 0.76 -25.21 1.10
CA HIS A 48 0.84 -26.18 2.19
C HIS A 48 -0.54 -26.68 2.68
N SER A 49 -1.63 -26.32 1.99
CA SER A 49 -3.01 -26.73 2.31
C SER A 49 -3.46 -26.41 3.75
N ASN A 50 -2.93 -25.34 4.34
CA ASN A 50 -3.32 -24.85 5.67
C ASN A 50 -4.15 -23.57 5.51
N ASP A 51 -5.47 -23.64 5.69
CA ASP A 51 -6.37 -22.50 5.52
C ASP A 51 -6.12 -21.43 6.59
N VAL A 52 -5.38 -20.40 6.18
CA VAL A 52 -5.11 -19.18 6.97
C VAL A 52 -5.59 -17.94 6.22
N THR A 53 -6.68 -18.08 5.46
CA THR A 53 -7.29 -16.97 4.70
C THR A 53 -7.67 -15.78 5.57
N HIS A 54 -8.04 -16.02 6.84
CA HIS A 54 -8.25 -14.96 7.82
C HIS A 54 -7.00 -14.09 8.01
N GLY A 55 -5.82 -14.71 8.13
CA GLY A 55 -4.55 -13.99 8.26
C GLY A 55 -4.22 -13.18 7.01
N ILE A 56 -4.58 -13.66 5.80
CA ILE A 56 -4.41 -12.83 4.58
C ILE A 56 -5.23 -11.54 4.70
N LYS A 57 -6.49 -11.64 5.15
CA LYS A 57 -7.39 -10.50 5.31
C LYS A 57 -6.91 -9.52 6.38
N GLU A 58 -6.43 -10.05 7.50
CA GLU A 58 -5.89 -9.26 8.63
C GLU A 58 -4.67 -8.44 8.19
N ASN A 59 -3.62 -9.08 7.68
CA ASN A 59 -2.39 -8.40 7.27
C ASN A 59 -2.61 -7.46 6.06
N LEU A 60 -3.60 -7.72 5.21
CA LEU A 60 -4.01 -6.76 4.17
C LEU A 60 -4.62 -5.49 4.81
N GLY A 61 -5.40 -5.65 5.86
CA GLY A 61 -5.92 -4.54 6.66
C GLY A 61 -4.81 -3.72 7.30
N ASP A 62 -3.82 -4.37 7.89
CA ASP A 62 -2.67 -3.70 8.52
C ASP A 62 -1.79 -2.99 7.49
N THR A 63 -1.59 -3.60 6.31
CA THR A 63 -0.91 -2.94 5.18
C THR A 63 -1.62 -1.63 4.78
N LEU A 64 -2.95 -1.66 4.69
CA LEU A 64 -3.75 -0.47 4.36
C LEU A 64 -3.72 0.57 5.48
N TRP A 65 -3.67 0.13 6.74
CA TRP A 65 -3.51 1.01 7.88
C TRP A 65 -2.19 1.77 7.82
N TYR A 66 -1.07 1.08 7.56
CA TYR A 66 0.23 1.74 7.38
C TYR A 66 0.24 2.69 6.17
N ALA A 67 -0.39 2.33 5.05
CA ALA A 67 -0.53 3.21 3.90
C ALA A 67 -1.32 4.49 4.23
N ALA A 68 -2.40 4.38 5.01
CA ALA A 68 -3.15 5.53 5.51
C ALA A 68 -2.31 6.40 6.46
N MET A 69 -1.45 5.79 7.28
CA MET A 69 -0.53 6.53 8.15
C MET A 69 0.55 7.28 7.38
N ILE A 70 1.05 6.73 6.26
CA ILE A 70 1.93 7.47 5.35
C ILE A 70 1.19 8.66 4.74
N CYS A 71 -0.07 8.49 4.32
CA CYS A 71 -0.88 9.62 3.84
C CYS A 71 -1.02 10.70 4.91
N ASN A 72 -1.30 10.32 6.17
CA ASN A 72 -1.36 11.26 7.29
C ASN A 72 -0.01 11.97 7.53
N PHE A 73 1.11 11.26 7.42
CA PHE A 73 2.45 11.83 7.60
C PHE A 73 2.75 12.94 6.59
N PHE A 74 2.43 12.71 5.31
CA PHE A 74 2.65 13.68 4.23
C PHE A 74 1.51 14.70 4.05
N GLY A 75 0.40 14.56 4.78
CA GLY A 75 -0.79 15.37 4.58
C GLY A 75 -1.54 15.06 3.29
N TRP A 76 -1.35 13.87 2.71
CA TRP A 76 -2.07 13.41 1.54
C TRP A 76 -3.46 12.89 1.92
N ASN A 77 -4.38 13.01 0.97
CA ASN A 77 -5.69 12.40 1.08
C ASN A 77 -5.65 10.99 0.46
N LEU A 78 -5.97 9.98 1.27
CA LEU A 78 -5.97 8.58 0.83
C LEU A 78 -6.92 8.35 -0.35
N HIS A 79 -8.05 9.05 -0.40
CA HIS A 79 -8.97 8.96 -1.54
C HIS A 79 -8.28 9.37 -2.84
N ASP A 80 -7.53 10.47 -2.82
CA ASP A 80 -6.92 11.04 -4.02
C ASP A 80 -5.75 10.15 -4.48
N VAL A 81 -4.97 9.58 -3.56
CA VAL A 81 -3.93 8.58 -3.87
C VAL A 81 -4.51 7.36 -4.60
N LEU A 82 -5.68 6.88 -4.15
CA LEU A 82 -6.35 5.75 -4.80
C LEU A 82 -6.99 6.14 -6.13
N ASP A 83 -7.54 7.34 -6.25
CA ASP A 83 -8.14 7.86 -7.48
C ASP A 83 -7.09 8.07 -8.59
N GLU A 84 -5.93 8.62 -8.25
CA GLU A 84 -4.77 8.71 -9.15
C GLU A 84 -4.30 7.33 -9.60
N ASN A 85 -4.27 6.36 -8.67
CA ASN A 85 -3.89 4.99 -9.00
C ASN A 85 -4.84 4.36 -10.01
N ILE A 86 -6.16 4.40 -9.76
CA ILE A 86 -7.14 3.78 -10.64
C ILE A 86 -7.23 4.49 -11.99
N THR A 87 -7.10 5.81 -12.02
CA THR A 87 -7.06 6.60 -13.27
C THR A 87 -5.88 6.18 -14.14
N LYS A 88 -4.69 6.08 -13.55
CA LYS A 88 -3.48 5.57 -14.24
C LYS A 88 -3.67 4.14 -14.73
N LEU A 89 -4.26 3.26 -13.92
CA LEU A 89 -4.48 1.86 -14.30
C LEU A 89 -5.51 1.71 -15.42
N LYS A 90 -6.60 2.47 -15.39
CA LYS A 90 -7.61 2.50 -16.48
C LYS A 90 -7.03 3.02 -17.78
N ALA A 91 -6.16 4.03 -17.73
CA ALA A 91 -5.47 4.53 -18.91
C ALA A 91 -4.54 3.46 -19.51
N ARG A 92 -3.88 2.65 -18.67
CA ARG A 92 -3.03 1.54 -19.11
C ARG A 92 -3.82 0.33 -19.61
N TYR A 93 -4.96 0.05 -18.99
CA TYR A 93 -5.74 -1.17 -19.19
C TYR A 93 -7.22 -0.81 -19.49
N PRO A 94 -7.51 -0.13 -20.61
CA PRO A 94 -8.86 0.37 -20.91
C PRO A 94 -9.90 -0.75 -21.09
N GLU A 95 -9.46 -1.91 -21.60
CA GLU A 95 -10.28 -3.11 -21.78
C GLU A 95 -9.93 -4.22 -20.77
N GLY A 96 -9.20 -3.87 -19.71
CA GLY A 96 -8.66 -4.83 -18.75
C GLY A 96 -7.21 -5.24 -19.07
N PHE A 97 -6.70 -6.21 -18.29
CA PHE A 97 -5.31 -6.64 -18.36
C PHE A 97 -5.00 -7.31 -19.70
N THR A 98 -3.91 -6.88 -20.35
CA THR A 98 -3.28 -7.60 -21.47
C THR A 98 -1.78 -7.67 -21.24
N HIS A 99 -1.12 -8.74 -21.71
CA HIS A 99 0.34 -8.86 -21.61
C HIS A 99 1.07 -7.73 -22.35
N GLU A 100 0.50 -7.26 -23.47
CA GLU A 100 1.05 -6.14 -24.24
C GLU A 100 1.03 -4.84 -23.44
N ASN A 101 -0.12 -4.46 -22.86
CA ASN A 101 -0.24 -3.25 -22.04
C ASN A 101 0.55 -3.32 -20.72
N ALA A 102 0.87 -4.54 -20.25
CA ALA A 102 1.71 -4.75 -19.08
C ALA A 102 3.20 -4.47 -19.33
N GLN A 103 3.64 -4.52 -20.60
CA GLN A 103 5.00 -4.15 -20.96
C GLN A 103 5.17 -2.63 -20.79
N ARG A 104 6.17 -2.21 -20.01
CA ARG A 104 6.34 -0.79 -19.66
C ARG A 104 6.95 0.07 -20.76
N GLY A 105 7.27 -0.47 -21.95
CA GLY A 105 7.62 0.29 -23.16
C GLY A 105 8.65 1.43 -23.03
N GLY A 106 9.47 1.47 -21.99
CA GLY A 106 10.38 2.59 -21.69
C GLY A 106 9.81 3.72 -20.81
N SER A 107 8.57 3.65 -20.34
CA SER A 107 7.94 4.63 -19.42
C SER A 107 8.37 4.46 -17.96
N TRP A 108 9.61 4.02 -17.70
CA TRP A 108 10.11 3.83 -16.34
C TRP A 108 10.47 5.19 -15.76
N ILE A 109 9.86 5.57 -14.64
CA ILE A 109 10.35 6.69 -13.86
C ILE A 109 11.52 6.14 -13.06
N ASP A 110 12.72 6.66 -13.34
CA ASP A 110 13.88 6.41 -12.52
C ASP A 110 13.76 7.23 -11.23
N TRP A 111 13.69 6.52 -10.10
CA TRP A 111 13.61 7.10 -8.77
C TRP A 111 14.96 7.11 -8.06
N THR A 112 16.05 6.74 -8.74
CA THR A 112 17.42 7.00 -8.27
C THR A 112 17.75 8.49 -8.43
N GLU A 113 18.58 9.03 -7.53
CA GLU A 113 18.67 10.46 -7.21
C GLU A 113 18.90 11.43 -8.39
N LYS A 114 18.44 12.68 -8.19
CA LYS A 114 18.36 13.79 -9.14
C LYS A 114 19.62 14.01 -10.00
N ASN A 115 19.42 14.31 -11.28
CA ASN A 115 20.33 15.21 -11.99
C ASN A 115 20.34 16.56 -11.24
N ASP A 116 21.53 17.01 -10.87
CA ASP A 116 21.86 18.21 -10.08
C ASP A 116 20.99 19.45 -10.37
#